data_AF-A0A6P0XPK8-F1
#
_entry.id   AF-A0A6P0XPK8-F1
#
_cell.length_a   1.000
_cell.length_b   1.000
_cell.length_c   1.000
_cell.angle_alpha   90.00
_cell.angle_beta   90.00
_cell.angle_gamma   90.00
#
_symmetry.space_group_name_H-M   'P 1'
#
loop_
_entity.id
_entity.type
_entity.pdbx_description
1 polymer ?
#
loop_
_entity_poly.entity_id
_entity_poly.type
_entity_poly.pdbx_seq_one_letter_code
_entity_poly.pdbx_strand_id
1 'polypeptide(L)' 'CTKEYDRDDKFKYYRQISSLQEYILVDSESSYVEIYQRGEGRIWLDYAYTEGEDFTLSSIEFNCAVDVLYEEVSFDN' A
#
# COMPACT_ATOMS: atom_id res chain seq x y z
N CYS A 1 -6.01 -17.80 12.12
CA CYS A 1 -6.66 -16.61 12.70
C CYS A 1 -6.47 -15.43 11.75
N THR A 2 -7.52 -15.09 10.99
CA THR A 2 -8.07 -13.72 10.85
C THR A 2 -7.15 -12.52 10.58
N LYS A 3 -6.08 -12.65 9.78
CA LYS A 3 -5.32 -11.47 9.30
C LYS A 3 -5.19 -11.42 7.77
N GLU A 4 -4.79 -12.52 7.15
CA GLU A 4 -4.62 -12.58 5.69
C GLU A 4 -5.96 -12.55 4.92
N TYR A 5 -7.02 -13.11 5.51
CA TYR A 5 -8.33 -13.22 4.85
C TYR A 5 -9.08 -11.88 4.72
N ASP A 6 -8.79 -10.91 5.60
CA ASP A 6 -9.49 -9.62 5.61
C ASP A 6 -8.89 -8.64 4.58
N ARG A 7 -7.59 -8.78 4.28
CA ARG A 7 -6.88 -7.97 3.28
C ARG A 7 -7.36 -8.23 1.86
N ASP A 8 -7.49 -9.51 1.49
CA ASP A 8 -7.88 -9.90 0.13
C ASP A 8 -9.35 -9.53 -0.19
N ASP A 9 -10.24 -9.66 0.79
CA ASP A 9 -11.66 -9.37 0.61
C ASP A 9 -11.92 -7.84 0.55
N LYS A 10 -11.29 -7.06 1.46
CA LYS A 10 -11.33 -5.60 1.39
C LYS A 10 -10.78 -5.08 0.07
N PHE A 11 -9.65 -5.59 -0.41
CA PHE A 11 -9.10 -5.20 -1.70
C PHE A 11 -10.08 -5.46 -2.86
N LYS A 12 -10.80 -6.59 -2.83
CA LYS A 12 -11.87 -6.89 -3.80
C LYS A 12 -13.05 -5.92 -3.74
N TYR A 13 -13.40 -5.40 -2.58
CA TYR A 13 -14.43 -4.35 -2.46
C TYR A 13 -13.91 -2.99 -2.92
N TYR A 14 -12.70 -2.59 -2.50
CA TYR A 14 -12.13 -1.29 -2.85
C TYR A 14 -11.82 -1.17 -4.35
N ARG A 15 -11.38 -2.24 -5.03
CA ARG A 15 -11.18 -2.22 -6.49
C ARG A 15 -12.47 -1.99 -7.31
N GLN A 16 -13.65 -2.24 -6.73
CA GLN A 16 -14.94 -1.96 -7.38
C GLN A 16 -15.27 -0.46 -7.38
N ILE A 17 -14.61 0.33 -6.55
CA ILE A 17 -14.80 1.77 -6.48
C ILE A 17 -14.13 2.41 -7.71
N SER A 18 -14.94 2.92 -8.63
CA SER A 18 -14.48 3.56 -9.87
C SER A 18 -13.66 4.83 -9.63
N SER A 19 -13.83 5.48 -8.48
CA SER A 19 -13.09 6.68 -8.09
C SER A 19 -11.76 6.40 -7.40
N LEU A 20 -11.49 5.14 -7.00
CA LEU A 20 -10.23 4.79 -6.36
C LEU A 20 -9.10 4.76 -7.40
N GLN A 21 -8.13 5.64 -7.23
CA GLN A 21 -6.96 5.77 -8.11
C GLN A 21 -5.76 4.98 -7.59
N GLU A 22 -5.54 5.02 -6.28
CA GLU A 22 -4.41 4.39 -5.62
C GLU A 22 -4.90 3.71 -4.35
N TYR A 23 -4.39 2.51 -4.08
CA TYR A 23 -4.66 1.77 -2.86
C TYR A 23 -3.33 1.32 -2.27
N ILE A 24 -3.04 1.80 -1.07
CA ILE A 24 -1.77 1.54 -0.37
C ILE A 24 -2.04 0.56 0.76
N LEU A 25 -1.18 -0.44 0.87
CA LEU A 25 -1.27 -1.50 1.84
C LEU A 25 0.08 -1.58 2.54
N VAL A 26 0.11 -1.09 3.77
CA VAL A 26 1.30 -1.12 4.63
C VAL A 26 1.19 -2.33 5.55
N ASP A 27 2.23 -3.15 5.60
CA ASP A 27 2.31 -4.28 6.51
C ASP A 27 2.90 -3.84 7.86
N SER A 28 2.15 -3.99 8.94
CA SER A 28 2.66 -3.57 10.26
C SER A 28 3.61 -4.59 10.90
N GLU A 29 3.70 -5.82 10.37
CA GLU A 29 4.52 -6.91 10.92
C GLU A 29 5.87 -7.04 10.19
N SER A 30 5.98 -6.53 8.97
CA SER A 30 7.20 -6.50 8.15
C SER A 30 7.33 -5.16 7.44
N SER A 31 8.55 -4.61 7.29
CA SER A 31 8.83 -3.36 6.56
C SER A 31 8.52 -3.47 5.05
N TYR A 32 7.24 -3.53 4.70
CA TYR A 32 6.73 -3.88 3.39
C TYR A 32 5.48 -3.08 3.04
N VAL A 33 5.54 -2.36 1.93
CA VAL A 33 4.49 -1.48 1.44
C VAL A 33 4.12 -1.90 0.02
N GLU A 34 2.85 -2.21 -0.20
CA GLU A 34 2.31 -2.48 -1.53
C GLU A 34 1.43 -1.32 -1.98
N ILE A 35 1.64 -0.86 -3.20
CA ILE A 35 0.87 0.21 -3.82
C ILE A 35 0.22 -0.34 -5.07
N TYR A 36 -1.11 -0.31 -5.08
CA TYR A 36 -1.93 -0.70 -6.21
C TYR A 36 -2.41 0.56 -6.91
N GLN A 37 -1.78 0.90 -8.03
CA GLN A 37 -2.17 2.03 -8.86
C GLN A 37 -3.11 1.56 -9.96
N ARG A 38 -4.26 2.23 -10.08
CA ARG A 38 -5.20 1.99 -11.17
C ARG A 38 -4.65 2.59 -12.45
N GLY A 39 -4.33 1.75 -13.42
CA GLY A 39 -3.91 2.18 -14.75
C GLY A 39 -5.09 2.47 -15.68
N GLU A 40 -4.79 2.70 -16.96
CA GLU A 40 -5.82 2.87 -17.97
C GLU A 40 -6.67 1.59 -18.11
N GLY A 41 -7.99 1.74 -17.97
CA GLY A 41 -8.97 0.66 -18.13
C GLY A 41 -9.22 -0.17 -16.87
N ARG A 42 -8.93 -1.48 -16.94
CA ARG A 42 -9.09 -2.47 -15.84
C ARG A 42 -7.76 -3.01 -15.32
N ILE A 43 -6.66 -2.38 -15.71
CA ILE A 43 -5.32 -2.78 -15.31
C ILE A 43 -5.01 -2.14 -13.95
N TRP A 44 -4.49 -2.95 -13.04
CA TRP A 44 -3.93 -2.49 -11.77
C TRP A 44 -2.44 -2.82 -11.81
N LEU A 45 -1.62 -1.83 -11.53
CA LEU A 45 -0.17 -1.97 -11.39
C LEU A 45 0.11 -2.10 -9.90
N ASP A 46 0.73 -3.22 -9.52
CA ASP A 46 1.26 -3.41 -8.18
C ASP A 46 2.72 -2.98 -8.14
N TYR A 47 3.05 -2.22 -7.11
CA TYR A 47 4.42 -1.83 -6.78
C TYR A 47 4.66 -2.26 -5.33
N ALA A 48 5.66 -3.11 -5.15
CA ALA A 48 6.11 -3.54 -3.84
C ALA A 48 7.38 -2.78 -3.48
N TYR A 49 7.37 -2.16 -2.31
CA TYR A 49 8.49 -1.42 -1.76
C TYR A 49 8.89 -2.02 -0.42
N THR A 50 10.19 -2.14 -0.20
CA THR A 50 10.75 -2.64 1.06
C THR A 50 11.44 -1.54 1.84
N GLU A 51 11.88 -1.84 3.06
CA GLU A 51 12.74 -0.95 3.86
C GLU A 51 13.90 -0.37 3.04
N GLY A 52 14.15 0.93 3.21
CA GLY A 52 15.18 1.66 2.48
C GLY A 52 14.80 2.10 1.07
N GLU A 53 13.63 1.70 0.55
CA GLU A 53 13.11 2.20 -0.72
C GLU A 53 12.16 3.39 -0.51
N ASP A 54 12.11 4.26 -1.51
CA ASP A 54 11.14 5.33 -1.60
C ASP A 54 10.01 4.98 -2.57
N PHE A 55 8.79 5.39 -2.21
CA PHE A 55 7.63 5.24 -3.06
C PHE A 55 7.04 6.60 -3.40
N THR A 56 6.47 6.69 -4.59
CA THR A 56 5.84 7.92 -5.09
C THR A 56 4.42 7.64 -5.51
N LEU A 57 3.49 8.39 -4.93
CA LEU A 57 2.07 8.39 -5.27
C LEU A 57 1.85 9.47 -6.32
N SER A 58 1.62 9.04 -7.55
CA SER A 58 1.46 9.96 -8.68
C SER A 58 0.11 10.68 -8.63
N SER A 59 -0.92 10.14 -7.96
CA SER A 59 -2.22 10.81 -7.89
C SER A 59 -2.22 12.04 -6.98
N ILE A 60 -1.32 12.07 -5.98
CA ILE A 60 -1.19 13.18 -5.03
C ILE A 60 0.19 13.86 -5.06
N GLU A 61 1.03 13.52 -6.03
CA GLU A 61 2.43 14.00 -6.16
C GLU A 61 3.22 13.89 -4.84
N PHE A 62 3.02 12.79 -4.12
CA PHE A 62 3.60 12.58 -2.80
C PHE A 62 4.72 11.55 -2.87
N ASN A 63 5.91 11.89 -2.38
CA ASN A 63 7.03 10.99 -2.25
C ASN A 63 7.34 10.77 -0.78
N CYS A 64 7.54 9.51 -0.38
CA CYS A 64 7.89 9.15 0.98
C CYS A 64 8.76 7.90 0.99
N ALA A 65 9.69 7.83 1.93
CA ALA A 65 10.45 6.61 2.19
C ALA A 65 9.59 5.63 2.97
N VAL A 66 9.69 4.33 2.64
CA VAL A 66 9.06 3.27 3.43
C VAL A 66 9.47 3.39 4.90
N ASP A 67 10.74 3.70 5.15
CA ASP A 67 11.31 3.88 6.48
C ASP A 67 10.53 4.90 7.35
N VAL A 68 10.05 6.00 6.77
CA VAL A 68 9.28 7.04 7.49
C VAL A 68 7.94 6.52 7.99
N LEU A 69 7.32 5.56 7.28
CA LEU A 69 6.08 4.93 7.75
C LEU A 69 6.31 4.04 8.98
N TYR A 70 7.51 3.46 9.11
CA TYR A 70 7.90 2.63 10.25
C TYR A 70 8.62 3.43 11.34
N GLU A 71 9.02 4.68 11.08
CA GLU A 71 9.68 5.55 12.06
C GLU A 71 8.75 5.90 13.25
N GLU A 72 7.43 5.93 13.07
CA GLU A 72 6.44 6.02 14.17
C GLU A 72 6.05 4.66 14.77
N VAL A 73 6.50 3.55 14.20
CA VAL A 73 6.36 2.23 14.82
C VAL A 73 7.52 2.04 15.78
N SER A 74 7.47 2.78 16.90
CA SER A 74 8.26 2.44 18.06
C SER A 74 7.85 1.04 18.51
N PHE A 75 8.62 0.02 18.11
CA PHE A 75 8.67 -1.26 18.80
C PHE A 75 9.26 -0.98 20.19
N ASP A 76 8.41 -0.48 21.10
CA ASP A 76 8.77 -0.37 22.51
C ASP A 76 9.01 -1.79 23.03
N ASN A 77 10.25 -2.02 23.43
CA ASN A 77 10.83 -3.32 23.77
C ASN A 77 10.40 -3.82 25.16
#